data_AF-A0A6V7LW26-F1
#
_entry.id   AF-A0A6V7LW26-F1
#
_cell.length_a   1.000
_cell.length_b   1.000
_cell.length_c   1.000
_cell.angle_alpha   90.00
_cell.angle_beta   90.00
_cell.angle_gamma   90.00
#
_symmetry.space_group_name_H-M   'P 1'
#
loop_
_entity.id
_entity.type
_entity.pdbx_description
1 polymer ?
#
loop_
_entity_poly.entity_id
_entity_poly.type
_entity_poly.pdbx_seq_one_letter_code
_entity_poly.pdbx_strand_id
1 'polypeptide(L)' 'LEMMFERAEQRSQELENSYTLLDRWKNKSDELLYSMIPQTVADRLRAGASPLSTCE' A
#
# COMPACT_ATOMS: atom_id res chain seq x y z
N LEU A 1 27.63 -18.31 -18.08
CA LEU A 1 27.42 -18.03 -16.65
C LEU A 1 27.09 -16.55 -16.43
N GLU A 2 27.91 -15.66 -16.97
CA GLU A 2 27.73 -14.19 -16.95
C GLU A 2 26.33 -13.71 -17.38
N MET A 3 25.84 -14.12 -18.56
CA MET A 3 24.48 -13.79 -19.03
C MET A 3 23.35 -14.26 -18.08
N MET A 4 23.57 -15.32 -17.31
CA MET A 4 22.58 -15.79 -16.33
C MET A 4 22.57 -14.93 -15.07
N PHE A 5 23.74 -14.43 -14.64
CA PHE A 5 23.83 -13.48 -13.55
C PHE A 5 23.21 -12.14 -13.91
N GLU A 6 23.52 -11.61 -15.10
CA GLU A 6 22.93 -10.35 -15.60
C GLU A 6 21.39 -10.44 -15.66
N ARG A 7 20.84 -11.55 -16.16
CA ARG A 7 19.38 -11.78 -16.16
C ARG A 7 18.79 -11.92 -14.76
N ALA A 8 19.53 -12.49 -13.81
CA ALA A 8 19.06 -12.61 -12.43
C ALA A 8 19.03 -11.24 -11.74
N GLU A 9 20.07 -10.43 -11.93
CA GLU A 9 20.16 -9.06 -11.43
C GLU A 9 19.04 -8.19 -12.01
N GLN A 10 18.85 -8.22 -13.33
CA GLN A 10 17.77 -7.49 -14.00
C GLN A 10 16.40 -7.84 -13.44
N ARG A 11 16.10 -9.14 -13.28
CA ARG A 11 14.82 -9.59 -12.70
C ARG A 11 14.65 -9.17 -11.24
N SER A 12 15.74 -9.18 -10.47
CA SER A 12 15.71 -8.68 -9.10
C SER A 12 15.34 -7.19 -9.07
N GLN A 13 15.93 -6.39 -9.95
CA GLN A 13 15.64 -4.96 -10.04
C GLN A 13 14.19 -4.69 -10.49
N GLU A 14 13.70 -5.43 -11.48
CA GLU A 14 12.31 -5.34 -11.94
C GLU A 14 11.31 -5.70 -10.82
N LEU A 15 11.66 -6.70 -10.00
CA LEU A 15 10.85 -7.12 -8.86
C LEU A 15 10.83 -6.03 -7.77
N GLU A 16 11.98 -5.46 -7.42
CA GLU A 16 12.08 -4.38 -6.45
C GLU A 16 11.29 -3.13 -6.87
N ASN A 17 11.39 -2.76 -8.16
CA ASN A 17 10.60 -1.68 -8.74
C ASN A 17 9.10 -1.95 -8.64
N SER A 18 8.69 -3.19 -8.91
CA SER A 18 7.29 -3.62 -8.82
C SER A 18 6.75 -3.52 -7.39
N TYR A 19 7.54 -3.94 -6.39
CA TYR A 19 7.18 -3.81 -4.98
C TYR A 19 7.08 -2.35 -4.54
N THR A 20 8.00 -1.50 -4.99
CA THR A 20 7.97 -0.05 -4.71
C THR A 20 6.69 0.59 -5.27
N LEU A 21 6.29 0.23 -6.48
CA LEU A 21 5.04 0.71 -7.08
C LEU A 21 3.83 0.19 -6.32
N LEU A 22 3.82 -1.09 -5.96
CA LEU A 22 2.74 -1.69 -5.18
C LEU A 22 2.53 -0.94 -3.86
N ASP A 23 3.61 -0.67 -3.11
CA ASP A 23 3.54 0.06 -1.85
C ASP A 23 2.95 1.46 -2.02
N ARG A 24 3.40 2.20 -3.04
CA ARG A 24 2.85 3.52 -3.38
C ARG A 24 1.36 3.47 -3.68
N TRP A 25 0.91 2.47 -4.44
CA TRP A 25 -0.51 2.31 -4.77
C TRP A 25 -1.36 1.93 -3.56
N LYS A 26 -0.83 1.09 -2.65
CA LYS A 26 -1.52 0.77 -1.40
C LYS A 26 -1.69 2.02 -0.53
N ASN A 27 -0.63 2.80 -0.36
CA ASN A 27 -0.69 4.03 0.43
C ASN A 27 -1.67 5.04 -0.16
N LYS A 28 -1.63 5.27 -1.48
CA LYS A 28 -2.55 6.18 -2.16
C LYS A 28 -4.00 5.71 -2.11
N SER A 29 -4.23 4.40 -2.19
CA SER A 29 -5.58 3.82 -2.05
C SER A 29 -6.12 3.98 -0.63
N ASP A 30 -5.28 3.81 0.39
CA ASP A 30 -5.67 3.99 1.81
C ASP A 30 -6.01 5.45 2.09
N GLU A 31 -5.16 6.38 1.62
CA GLU A 31 -5.42 7.82 1.72
C GLU A 31 -6.76 8.19 1.08
N LEU A 32 -7.04 7.69 -0.12
CA LEU A 32 -8.31 7.98 -0.82
C LEU A 32 -9.52 7.38 -0.12
N LEU A 33 -9.40 6.16 0.42
CA LEU A 33 -10.48 5.51 1.16
C LEU A 33 -10.92 6.36 2.36
N TYR A 34 -9.94 6.94 3.06
CA TYR A 34 -10.17 7.73 4.25
C TYR A 34 -10.36 9.22 4.02
N SER A 35 -10.03 9.76 2.85
CA SER A 35 -10.25 11.18 2.52
C SER A 35 -11.73 11.55 2.37
N MET A 36 -12.60 10.55 2.20
CA MET A 36 -14.05 10.74 2.00
C MET A 36 -14.84 10.80 3.32
N ILE A 37 -14.17 10.64 4.46
CA ILE A 37 -14.79 10.62 5.79
C ILE A 37 -14.02 11.52 6.77
N PRO A 38 -14.63 11.97 7.88
CA PRO A 38 -13.93 12.78 8.88
C PRO A 38 -12.68 12.07 9.41
N GLN A 39 -11.61 12.83 9.62
CA GLN A 39 -10.32 12.29 10.05
C GLN A 39 -10.42 11.47 11.34
N THR A 40 -11.26 11.90 12.29
CA THR A 40 -11.52 11.18 13.54
C THR A 40 -12.14 9.79 13.32
N VAL A 41 -13.00 9.64 12.31
CA VAL A 41 -13.61 8.37 11.93
C VAL A 41 -12.59 7.50 11.20
N ALA A 42 -11.82 8.07 10.27
CA ALA A 42 -10.74 7.38 9.56
C ALA A 42 -9.70 6.78 10.51
N ASP A 43 -9.23 7.55 11.50
CA ASP A 43 -8.23 7.08 12.46
C ASP A 43 -8.76 5.94 13.33
N ARG A 44 -10.04 6.00 13.74
CA ARG A 44 -10.70 4.91 14.47
C ARG A 44 -10.84 3.65 13.62
N LEU A 45 -11.21 3.78 12.35
CA LEU A 45 -11.31 2.65 11.43
C LEU A 45 -9.93 2.02 11.14
N ARG A 46 -8.88 2.82 10.94
CA ARG A 46 -7.50 2.32 10.83
C ARG A 46 -7.04 1.58 12.07
N ALA A 47 -7.48 2.01 13.26
CA ALA A 47 -7.20 1.33 14.53
C ALA A 47 -8.01 0.02 14.73
N GLY A 48 -8.89 -0.34 13.78
CA GLY A 48 -9.69 -1.57 13.82
C GLY A 48 -11.04 -1.45 14.53
N ALA A 49 -11.52 -0.23 14.78
CA ALA A 49 -12.85 -0.03 15.35
C ALA A 49 -13.94 -0.54 14.39
N SER A 50 -15.04 -1.07 14.94
CA SER A 50 -16.17 -1.49 14.12
C SER A 50 -16.80 -0.27 13.42
N PRO A 51 -17.13 -0.35 12.12
CA PRO A 51 -17.78 0.74 11.40
C PRO A 51 -19.09 1.22 12.05
N LEU A 52 -19.81 0.32 12.72
CA LEU A 52 -21.04 0.67 13.44
C LEU A 52 -20.75 1.45 14.74
N SER A 53 -19.58 1.23 15.35
CA SER A 53 -19.17 1.96 16.55
C SER A 53 -18.70 3.39 16.25
N THR A 54 -18.39 3.68 14.99
CA THR A 54 -17.99 5.03 14.54
C THR A 54 -19.17 5.92 14.14
N CYS A 55 -20.40 5.41 14.16
CA CYS A 55 -21.62 6.18 13.96
C CYS A 55 -22.13 6.72 15.30
N GLU A 56 -22.11 8.04 15.46
CA GLU A 56 -22.62 8.77 16.64
C GLU A 56 -23.62 9.84 16.19
#